data_AF-A0A2S7SZ00-F1
#
_entry.id   AF-A0A2S7SZ00-F1
#
_cell.length_a   1.000
_cell.length_b   1.000
_cell.length_c   1.000
_cell.angle_alpha   90.00
_cell.angle_beta   90.00
_cell.angle_gamma   90.00
#
_symmetry.space_group_name_H-M   'P 1'
#
loop_
_entity.id
_entity.type
_entity.pdbx_description
1 polymer ?
#
loop_
_entity_poly.entity_id
_entity_poly.type
_entity_poly.pdbx_seq_one_letter_code
_entity_poly.pdbx_strand_id
1 'polypeptide(L)'
;MSISERRNHIIEQINAIQDEETLSILEEAVVFYSTTNNIDITDGLTEKEFGELKAIVEEPSDKDIISEQEFQKMFSKWHTK
;
A
#
# COMPACT_ATOMS: atom_id res chain seq x y z
N MET A 1 -0.30 17.17 -20.66
CA MET A 1 1.09 16.69 -20.49
C MET A 1 1.25 15.42 -21.30
N SER A 2 2.13 15.45 -22.30
CA SER A 2 2.43 14.28 -23.12
C SER A 2 3.22 13.24 -22.31
N ILE A 3 3.24 11.99 -22.77
CA ILE A 3 4.01 10.91 -22.12
C ILE A 3 5.49 11.28 -22.03
N SER A 4 6.02 11.93 -23.07
CA SER A 4 7.41 12.40 -23.13
C SER A 4 7.69 13.52 -22.11
N GLU A 5 6.77 14.47 -21.94
CA GLU A 5 6.88 15.54 -20.95
C GLU A 5 6.82 14.98 -19.52
N ARG A 6 5.91 14.04 -19.27
CA ARG A 6 5.77 13.40 -17.95
C ARG A 6 7.03 12.61 -17.57
N ARG A 7 7.63 11.90 -18.51
CA ARG A 7 8.87 11.15 -18.28
C ARG A 7 10.02 12.08 -17.90
N ASN A 8 10.19 13.16 -18.66
CA ASN A 8 11.27 14.11 -18.40
C ASN A 8 11.11 14.78 -17.02
N HIS A 9 9.87 15.11 -16.65
CA HIS A 9 9.58 15.67 -15.33
C HIS A 9 9.93 14.71 -14.17
N ILE A 10 9.64 13.41 -14.31
CA ILE A 10 9.99 12.41 -13.30
C ILE A 10 11.51 12.25 -13.18
N ILE A 11 12.24 12.27 -14.29
CA ILE A 11 13.71 12.21 -14.30
C ILE A 11 14.30 13.40 -13.55
N GLU A 12 13.76 14.61 -13.75
CA GLU A 12 14.18 15.82 -13.02
C GLU A 12 13.94 15.69 -11.52
N GLN A 13 12.80 15.14 -11.11
CA GLN A 13 12.48 14.90 -9.70
C GLN A 13 13.44 13.89 -9.06
N ILE A 14 13.74 12.78 -9.74
CA ILE A 14 14.68 11.76 -9.26
C ILE A 14 16.09 12.36 -9.11
N ASN A 15 16.55 13.15 -10.08
CA ASN A 15 17.85 13.81 -10.02
C ASN A 15 17.97 14.84 -8.89
N ALA A 16 16.84 15.34 -8.38
CA ALA A 16 16.81 16.28 -7.26
C ALA A 16 16.86 15.57 -5.89
N ILE A 17 16.69 14.26 -5.82
CA ILE A 17 16.78 13.48 -4.59
C ILE A 17 18.26 13.27 -4.25
N GLN A 18 18.65 13.69 -3.04
CA GLN A 18 20.02 13.51 -2.51
C GLN A 18 20.11 12.37 -1.48
N ASP A 19 18.98 11.73 -1.19
CA ASP A 19 18.89 10.62 -0.25
C ASP A 19 19.13 9.28 -0.97
N GLU A 20 20.25 8.64 -0.66
CA GLU A 20 20.69 7.40 -1.29
C GLU A 20 19.77 6.22 -0.96
N GLU A 21 19.19 6.19 0.24
CA GLU A 21 18.24 5.16 0.65
C GLU A 21 16.94 5.24 -0.18
N THR A 22 16.39 6.44 -0.35
CA THR A 22 15.23 6.66 -1.23
C THR A 22 15.53 6.27 -2.68
N LEU A 23 16.71 6.62 -3.20
CA LEU A 23 17.12 6.23 -4.56
C LEU A 23 17.24 4.70 -4.70
N SER A 24 17.78 4.01 -3.70
CA SER A 24 17.89 2.55 -3.66
C SER A 24 16.51 1.88 -3.72
N ILE A 25 15.53 2.36 -2.93
CA ILE A 25 14.16 1.83 -2.94
C ILE A 25 13.49 2.05 -4.31
N LEU A 26 13.71 3.22 -4.93
CA LEU A 26 13.17 3.52 -6.25
C LEU A 26 13.79 2.61 -7.33
N GLU A 27 15.09 2.33 -7.25
CA GLU A 27 15.77 1.41 -8.17
C GLU A 27 15.20 0.00 -8.05
N GLU A 28 15.05 -0.53 -6.84
CA GLU A 28 14.45 -1.84 -6.59
C GLU A 28 13.03 -1.94 -7.15
N ALA A 29 12.20 -0.91 -6.96
CA ALA A 29 10.86 -0.87 -7.49
C ALA A 29 10.85 -0.88 -9.04
N VAL A 30 11.71 -0.09 -9.68
CA VAL A 30 11.83 -0.06 -11.15
C VAL A 30 12.31 -1.40 -11.69
N VAL A 31 13.29 -2.03 -11.05
CA VAL A 31 13.78 -3.37 -11.41
C VAL A 31 12.67 -4.40 -11.23
N PHE A 32 11.93 -4.37 -10.12
CA PHE A 32 10.80 -5.26 -9.88
C PHE A 32 9.77 -5.15 -11.00
N TYR A 33 9.23 -3.96 -11.27
CA TYR A 33 8.16 -3.79 -12.28
C TYR A 33 8.65 -4.02 -13.73
N SER A 34 9.92 -3.74 -14.03
CA SER A 34 10.49 -4.01 -15.37
C SER A 34 10.77 -5.49 -15.62
N THR A 35 11.05 -6.28 -14.58
CA THR A 35 11.33 -7.72 -14.68
C THR A 35 10.10 -8.59 -14.49
N THR A 36 9.12 -8.13 -13.70
CA THR A 36 7.86 -8.86 -13.46
C THR A 36 6.79 -8.56 -14.52
N ASN A 37 7.15 -8.44 -15.81
CA ASN A 37 6.23 -8.42 -16.96
C ASN A 37 4.93 -7.60 -16.79
N ASN A 38 4.96 -6.53 -15.99
CA ASN A 38 3.78 -5.72 -15.71
C ASN A 38 2.57 -6.50 -15.18
N ILE A 39 2.78 -7.66 -14.53
CA ILE A 39 1.72 -8.45 -13.93
C ILE A 39 1.33 -7.78 -12.61
N ASP A 40 0.26 -7.00 -12.63
CA ASP A 40 -0.37 -6.48 -11.43
C ASP A 40 -0.83 -7.68 -10.56
N ILE A 41 -0.76 -7.54 -9.24
CA ILE A 41 -1.28 -8.56 -8.32
C ILE A 41 -2.76 -8.87 -8.56
N THR A 42 -3.46 -7.98 -9.27
CA THR A 42 -4.85 -8.10 -9.70
C THR A 42 -5.04 -8.69 -11.10
N ASP A 43 -4.00 -8.82 -11.91
CA ASP A 43 -4.10 -9.29 -13.31
C ASP A 43 -4.52 -10.76 -13.43
N GLY A 44 -4.31 -11.55 -12.38
CA GLY A 44 -4.74 -12.95 -12.29
C GLY A 44 -6.15 -13.16 -11.73
N LEU A 45 -6.80 -12.09 -11.27
CA LEU A 45 -8.10 -12.18 -10.59
C LEU A 45 -9.23 -12.16 -11.62
N THR A 46 -10.22 -13.04 -11.41
CA THR A 46 -11.49 -12.94 -12.13
C THR A 46 -12.25 -11.69 -11.69
N GLU A 47 -13.20 -11.21 -12.52
CA GLU A 47 -14.04 -10.06 -12.18
C GLU A 47 -14.74 -10.21 -10.82
N LYS A 48 -15.07 -11.44 -10.44
CA LYS A 48 -15.69 -11.76 -9.15
C LYS A 48 -14.72 -11.56 -7.99
N GLU A 49 -13.50 -12.10 -8.09
CA GLU A 49 -12.48 -11.99 -7.05
C GLU A 49 -12.00 -10.55 -6.89
N PHE A 50 -11.88 -9.82 -8.01
CA PHE A 50 -11.59 -8.39 -7.99
C PHE A 50 -12.70 -7.59 -7.30
N GLY A 51 -13.97 -7.94 -7.54
CA GLY A 51 -15.13 -7.34 -6.87
C GLY A 51 -15.16 -7.61 -5.36
N GLU A 52 -14.83 -8.83 -4.93
CA GLU A 52 -14.71 -9.19 -3.52
C GLU A 52 -13.58 -8.42 -2.83
N LEU A 53 -12.41 -8.32 -3.46
CA LEU A 53 -11.28 -7.54 -2.95
C LEU A 53 -11.64 -6.07 -2.79
N LYS A 54 -12.30 -5.48 -3.79
CA LYS A 54 -12.74 -4.10 -3.76
C LYS A 54 -13.74 -3.86 -2.63
N ALA A 55 -14.68 -4.78 -2.40
CA ALA A 55 -15.65 -4.68 -1.32
C ALA A 55 -14.99 -4.73 0.08
N ILE A 56 -13.94 -5.53 0.27
CA ILE A 56 -13.18 -5.59 1.54
C ILE A 56 -12.42 -4.28 1.80
N VAL A 57 -11.87 -3.66 0.76
CA VAL A 57 -11.14 -2.38 0.87
C VAL A 57 -12.09 -1.21 1.12
N GLU A 58 -13.27 -1.25 0.50
CA GLU A 58 -14.32 -0.24 0.67
C GLU A 58 -15.17 -0.44 1.94
N GLU A 59 -15.04 -1.59 2.62
CA GLU A 59 -15.66 -1.79 3.91
C GLU A 59 -15.10 -0.74 4.89
N PRO A 60 -15.96 0.11 5.48
CA PRO A 60 -15.51 1.10 6.45
C PRO A 60 -14.73 0.33 7.51
N SER A 61 -13.56 0.85 7.88
CA SER A 61 -12.82 0.31 9.00
C SER A 61 -13.56 0.68 10.28
N ASP A 62 -14.73 0.08 10.51
CA ASP A 62 -15.23 -0.27 11.83
C ASP A 62 -14.30 -1.36 12.40
N LYS A 63 -12.98 -1.10 12.32
CA LYS A 63 -12.01 -1.69 13.23
C LYS A 63 -12.65 -1.56 14.59
N ASP A 64 -12.70 -2.66 15.31
CA ASP A 64 -13.21 -2.79 16.66
C ASP A 64 -12.51 -1.80 17.62
N ILE A 65 -12.80 -0.50 17.49
CA ILE A 65 -12.35 0.55 18.40
C ILE A 65 -13.31 0.41 19.58
N ILE A 66 -12.99 -0.54 20.44
CA ILE A 66 -13.59 -0.59 21.76
C ILE A 66 -13.23 0.69 22.49
N SER A 67 -14.17 1.24 23.25
CA SER A 67 -13.89 2.40 24.08
C SER A 67 -12.79 2.08 25.10
N GLU A 68 -12.07 3.09 25.57
CA GLU A 68 -11.04 2.91 26.62
C GLU A 68 -11.61 2.20 27.87
N GLN A 69 -12.90 2.44 28.17
CA GLN A 69 -13.61 1.79 29.27
C GLN A 69 -13.84 0.29 29.02
N GLU A 70 -14.17 -0.10 27.79
CA GLU A 70 -14.32 -1.51 27.41
C GLU A 70 -12.97 -2.23 27.41
N PHE A 71 -11.91 -1.56 26.94
CA PHE A 71 -10.55 -2.07 27.04
C PHE A 71 -10.16 -2.33 28.51
N GLN A 72 -10.36 -1.37 29.41
CA GLN A 72 -10.03 -1.53 30.83
C GLN A 72 -10.81 -2.68 31.48
N LYS A 73 -12.10 -2.88 31.16
CA LYS A 73 -12.91 -4.00 31.66
C LYS A 73 -12.42 -5.36 31.17
N MET A 74 -12.00 -5.45 29.91
CA MET A 74 -11.44 -6.69 29.37
C MET A 74 -10.08 -6.99 30.00
N PHE A 75 -9.24 -5.95 30.14
CA PHE A 75 -7.90 -6.06 30.70
C PHE A 75 -7.91 -6.39 32.21
N SER A 76 -8.85 -5.84 32.98
CA SER A 76 -8.98 -6.13 34.41
C SER A 76 -9.29 -7.61 34.67
N LYS A 77 -10.06 -8.27 33.78
CA LYS A 77 -10.33 -9.71 33.88
C LYS A 77 -9.10 -10.57 33.60
N TRP A 78 -8.17 -10.08 32.80
CA TRP A 78 -6.90 -10.74 32.50
C TRP A 78 -5.88 -10.61 33.63
N HIS A 79 -5.88 -9.48 34.34
CA HIS A 79 -4.93 -9.22 35.42
C HIS A 79 -5.27 -9.92 36.75
N THR A 80 -6.47 -10.45 36.91
CA THR A 80 -6.92 -11.20 38.11
C THR A 80 -6.73 -12.72 38.00
N LYS A 81 -5.71 -13.19 37.25
CA LYS A 81 -5.26 -14.59 37.28
C LYS A 81 -3.86 -14.70 37.88
#